data_AF-A0A2R6CH35-F1
#
_entry.id   AF-A0A2R6CH35-F1
#
_cell.length_a   1.000
_cell.length_b   1.000
_cell.length_c   1.000
_cell.angle_alpha   90.00
_cell.angle_beta   90.00
_cell.angle_gamma   90.00
#
_symmetry.space_group_name_H-M   'P 1'
#
loop_
_entity.id
_entity.type
_entity.pdbx_description
1 polymer ?
#
loop_
_entity_poly.entity_id
_entity_poly.type
_entity_poly.pdbx_seq_one_letter_code
_entity_poly.pdbx_strand_id
1 'polypeptide(L)' 'MVSNTERAGWVLAFAAIVALAVPWFLWGVDRVVAGLPVWLWWHIGWMGLAALAFRLFTIRAWGLGVTVDGGDRR' A
#
# COMPACT_ATOMS: atom_id res chain seq x y z
N MET A 1 6.47 -21.23 -5.47
CA MET A 1 6.98 -20.23 -6.42
C MET A 1 5.95 -19.12 -6.49
N VAL A 2 6.31 -17.89 -6.15
CA VAL A 2 5.34 -16.78 -6.23
C VAL A 2 5.02 -16.51 -7.70
N SER A 3 3.74 -16.48 -8.06
CA SER A 3 3.33 -16.25 -9.45
C SER A 3 3.63 -14.81 -9.86
N ASN A 4 3.92 -14.59 -11.15
CA ASN A 4 4.06 -13.23 -11.70
C ASN A 4 2.81 -12.36 -11.42
N THR A 5 1.64 -12.99 -11.34
CA THR A 5 0.37 -12.35 -10.99
C THR A 5 0.36 -11.82 -9.56
N GLU A 6 0.88 -12.58 -8.59
CA GLU A 6 0.93 -12.14 -7.19
C GLU A 6 1.95 -11.00 -7.00
N ARG A 7 3.09 -11.04 -7.72
CA ARG A 7 4.04 -9.92 -7.82
C ARG A 7 3.38 -8.65 -8.35
N ALA A 8 2.71 -8.76 -9.50
CA ALA A 8 2.01 -7.64 -10.13
C ALA A 8 0.92 -7.09 -9.20
N GLY A 9 0.20 -7.95 -8.48
CA GLY A 9 -0.80 -7.56 -7.50
C GLY A 9 -0.23 -6.69 -6.39
N TRP A 10 0.91 -7.08 -5.80
CA TRP A 10 1.56 -6.27 -4.76
C TRP A 10 2.09 -4.94 -5.28
N VAL A 11 2.73 -4.93 -6.45
CA VAL A 11 3.20 -3.69 -7.08
C VAL A 11 2.04 -2.73 -7.31
N LEU A 12 0.93 -3.22 -7.84
CA LEU A 12 -0.24 -2.41 -8.13
C LEU A 12 -0.91 -1.89 -6.84
N ALA A 13 -0.96 -2.72 -5.79
CA ALA A 13 -1.48 -2.32 -4.48
C ALA A 13 -0.65 -1.18 -3.87
N PHE A 14 0.69 -1.30 -3.86
CA PHE A 14 1.56 -0.23 -3.36
C PHE A 14 1.50 1.03 -4.24
N ALA A 15 1.46 0.87 -5.56
CA ALA A 15 1.28 2.00 -6.48
C ALA A 15 -0.04 2.74 -6.21
N ALA A 16 -1.14 2.01 -5.97
CA ALA A 16 -2.41 2.62 -5.61
C ALA A 16 -2.34 3.36 -4.26
N ILE A 17 -1.68 2.76 -3.26
CA ILE A 17 -1.43 3.40 -1.95
C ILE A 17 -0.68 4.72 -2.12
N VAL A 18 0.38 4.76 -2.93
CA VAL A 18 1.16 5.98 -3.15
C VAL A 18 0.38 7.01 -3.96
N ALA A 19 -0.24 6.57 -5.06
CA ALA A 19 -0.99 7.47 -5.93
C ALA A 19 -2.11 8.16 -5.14
N LEU A 20 -2.96 7.40 -4.47
CA LEU A 20 -4.11 7.96 -3.75
C LEU A 20 -3.77 8.51 -2.34
N ALA A 21 -2.48 8.62 -2.01
CA ALA A 21 -2.04 9.28 -0.78
C ALA A 21 -2.34 10.79 -0.81
N VAL A 22 -2.21 11.41 -1.98
CA VAL A 22 -2.59 12.82 -2.17
C VAL A 22 -4.04 12.86 -2.63
N PRO A 23 -4.98 13.40 -1.86
CA PRO A 23 -6.37 13.45 -2.29
C PRO A 23 -6.65 14.71 -3.12
N TRP A 24 -6.09 14.77 -4.33
CA TRP A 24 -6.37 15.83 -5.30
C TRP A 24 -7.88 16.02 -5.53
N PHE A 25 -8.66 14.94 -5.42
CA PHE A 25 -10.11 14.94 -5.62
C PHE A 25 -10.90 15.57 -4.47
N LEU A 26 -10.27 15.77 -3.30
CA LEU A 26 -10.87 16.47 -2.15
C LEU A 26 -10.46 17.94 -2.10
N TRP A 27 -9.62 18.41 -3.04
CA TRP A 27 -9.27 19.84 -3.13
C TRP A 27 -10.53 20.64 -3.50
N GLY A 28 -10.87 21.62 -2.65
CA GLY A 28 -12.08 22.43 -2.79
C GLY A 28 -13.31 21.92 -2.02
N VAL A 29 -13.17 20.88 -1.20
CA VAL A 29 -14.25 20.38 -0.33
C VAL A 29 -14.09 20.93 1.08
N ASP A 30 -14.90 21.94 1.44
CA ASP A 30 -14.94 22.54 2.79
C ASP A 30 -15.77 21.74 3.82
N ARG A 31 -16.08 20.46 3.52
CA ARG A 31 -16.88 19.63 4.40
C ARG A 31 -16.09 19.27 5.66
N VAL A 32 -16.68 19.54 6.82
CA VAL A 32 -16.16 19.16 8.13
C VAL A 32 -17.01 18.02 8.70
N VAL A 33 -16.35 16.99 9.23
CA VAL A 33 -16.98 15.84 9.89
C VAL A 33 -16.33 15.65 11.25
N ALA A 34 -17.14 15.52 12.31
CA ALA A 34 -16.66 15.38 13.69
C ALA A 34 -15.62 16.46 14.10
N GLY A 35 -15.79 17.69 13.61
CA GLY A 35 -14.92 18.82 13.92
C GLY A 35 -13.62 18.91 13.11
N LEU A 36 -13.36 17.97 12.20
CA LEU A 36 -12.16 17.96 11.35
C LEU A 36 -12.53 17.97 9.85
N PRO A 37 -11.73 18.63 9.00
CA PRO A 37 -11.94 18.59 7.55
C PRO A 37 -11.92 17.15 7.02
N VAL A 38 -12.81 16.83 6.06
CA VAL A 38 -12.87 15.50 5.43
C VAL A 38 -11.53 15.07 4.83
N TRP A 39 -10.75 16.02 4.31
CA TRP A 39 -9.40 15.75 3.81
C TRP A 39 -8.47 15.12 4.85
N LEU A 40 -8.61 15.48 6.13
CA LEU A 40 -7.81 14.89 7.21
C LEU A 40 -8.27 13.45 7.51
N TRP A 41 -9.58 13.22 7.51
CA TRP A 41 -10.13 11.88 7.66
C TRP A 41 -9.70 10.92 6.57
N TRP A 42 -9.56 11.42 5.32
CA TRP A 42 -8.97 10.64 4.24
C TRP A 42 -7.59 10.12 4.63
N HIS A 43 -6.72 10.98 5.18
CA HIS A 43 -5.36 10.58 5.57
C HIS A 43 -5.37 9.56 6.70
N ILE A 44 -6.27 9.71 7.69
CA ILE A 44 -6.42 8.76 8.79
C ILE A 44 -6.83 7.38 8.24
N GLY A 45 -7.86 7.34 7.38
CA GLY A 45 -8.28 6.12 6.72
C GLY A 45 -7.16 5.50 5.86
N TRP A 46 -6.42 6.34 5.13
CA TRP A 46 -5.33 5.91 4.27
C TRP A 46 -4.14 5.36 5.04
N MET A 47 -3.80 5.93 6.20
CA MET A 47 -2.78 5.39 7.10
C MET A 47 -3.17 4.00 7.60
N GLY A 48 -4.44 3.78 7.95
CA GLY A 48 -4.95 2.46 8.30
C GLY A 48 -4.86 1.46 7.14
N LEU A 49 -5.26 1.89 5.93
CA LEU A 49 -5.17 1.06 4.73
C LEU A 49 -3.72 0.68 4.39
N ALA A 50 -2.80 1.64 4.47
CA ALA A 50 -1.37 1.43 4.25
C ALA A 50 -0.80 0.46 5.30
N ALA A 51 -1.10 0.66 6.57
CA ALA A 51 -0.66 -0.23 7.64
C ALA A 51 -1.15 -1.67 7.43
N LEU A 52 -2.41 -1.84 7.01
CA LEU A 52 -2.96 -3.16 6.72
C LEU A 52 -2.29 -3.81 5.50
N ALA A 53 -2.06 -3.04 4.44
CA ALA A 53 -1.34 -3.55 3.26
C ALA A 53 0.08 -3.97 3.60
N PHE A 54 0.81 -3.17 4.38
CA PHE A 54 2.14 -3.54 4.89
C PHE A 54 2.09 -4.79 5.78
N ARG A 55 1.10 -4.91 6.67
CA ARG A 55 0.91 -6.11 7.50
C ARG A 55 0.62 -7.36 6.67
N LEU A 56 -0.25 -7.24 5.67
CA LEU A 56 -0.54 -8.36 4.77
C LEU A 56 0.68 -8.72 3.93
N PHE A 57 1.49 -7.72 3.54
CA PHE A 57 2.73 -7.94 2.82
C PHE A 57 3.73 -8.72 3.67
N THR A 58 3.93 -8.33 4.93
CA THR A 58 4.84 -9.04 5.83
C THR A 58 4.39 -10.46 6.17
N ILE A 59 3.09 -10.76 6.12
CA ILE A 59 2.59 -12.12 6.38
C ILE A 59 2.61 -12.98 5.12
N ARG A 60 2.21 -12.43 3.97
CA ARG A 60 1.93 -13.20 2.74
C ARG A 60 3.08 -13.20 1.75
N ALA A 61 3.85 -12.12 1.73
CA ALA A 61 4.77 -11.77 0.67
C ALA A 61 6.20 -11.53 1.18
N TRP A 62 6.48 -11.80 2.45
CA TRP A 62 7.84 -11.70 2.96
C TRP A 62 8.76 -12.67 2.23
N GLY A 63 9.78 -12.15 1.54
CA GLY A 63 10.64 -12.91 0.62
C GLY A 63 10.28 -12.79 -0.87
N LEU A 64 9.25 -12.03 -1.25
CA LEU A 64 8.95 -11.73 -2.65
C LEU A 64 10.11 -10.94 -3.30
N GLY A 65 10.89 -11.62 -4.14
CA GLY A 65 12.08 -11.05 -4.78
C GLY A 65 13.41 -11.42 -4.13
N VAL A 66 13.39 -12.13 -2.99
CA VAL A 66 14.57 -12.79 -2.43
C VAL A 66 14.79 -14.08 -3.22
N THR A 67 15.52 -14.00 -4.32
CA THR A 67 16.12 -15.17 -4.95
C THR A 67 17.37 -15.52 -4.15
N VAL A 68 17.42 -16.72 -3.55
CA VAL A 68 18.68 -17.30 -3.10
C VAL A 68 19.45 -17.73 -4.35
N ASP A 69 20.00 -16.76 -5.07
CA ASP A 69 21.00 -17.00 -6.10
C ASP A 69 22.35 -16.58 -5.50
N GLY A 70 22.87 -17.41 -4.60
CA GLY A 70 24.12 -17.14 -3.89
C GLY A 70 24.66 -18.34 -3.13
N GLY A 71 25.25 -19.30 -3.84
CA GLY A 71 26.07 -20.41 -3.33
C GLY A 71 25.29 -21.74 -3.24
N ASP A 72 25.69 -22.85 -3.85
CA ASP A 72 26.98 -23.28 -4.39
C ASP A 72 26.71 -24.23 -5.57
N ARG A 73 27.40 -24.01 -6.70
CA ARG A 73 27.57 -25.00 -7.75
C ARG A 73 28.93 -25.65 -7.51
N ARG A 74 29.02 -26.64 -6.62
CA ARG A 74 30.09 -27.64 -6.55
C ARG A 74 29.56 -28.95 -6.00
#